data_AF-A0A662CHY0-F1
#
_entry.id   AF-A0A662CHY0-F1
#
_cell.length_a   1.000
_cell.length_b   1.000
_cell.length_c   1.000
_cell.angle_alpha   90.00
_cell.angle_beta   90.00
_cell.angle_gamma   90.00
#
_symmetry.space_group_name_H-M   'P 1'
#
loop_
_entity.id
_entity.type
_entity.pdbx_description
1 polymer ?
#
loop_
_entity_poly.entity_id
_entity_poly.type
_entity_poly.pdbx_seq_one_letter_code
_entity_poly.pdbx_strand_id
1 'polypeptide(L)'
;MKTIFKFSILTLLIILVTVEHSHAQYTSKKVRTVHQVYTDSLKSVDYNYMFPILGQGAYSKGFDIPYPVGIMANGIWMDQGLVIDNMQLGLLTDNQDIPLTPTDFIEFGDNTNTSYVFTVRPDIWILPFLNVYGLFGYGSSHTEVFLTAPIELKSVVDQGVQTMGFGIMGAGGVGPVWVQADFNFTWNKPELLEEATRVNVMGMRMGHTFVFKQKPESNIAVWIGGMSLKMSTETAGQITLIDALPPETWERADEIVADYWTWYDGLHPVSDAGKIRIADNVLTPIVDRIEAADGDAIIKYGMDKQTKNRWNGIIGMQYQLNKKWQFRSELGIIGDRKSALLSINYRFLM
;
A
#
# COMPACT_ATOMS: atom_id res chain seq x y z
N MET A 1 -37.18 -0.08 2.16
CA MET A 1 -35.76 -0.49 1.98
C MET A 1 -35.51 -1.67 1.02
N LYS A 2 -36.51 -2.20 0.27
CA LYS A 2 -36.30 -3.34 -0.66
C LYS A 2 -36.32 -3.00 -2.16
N THR A 3 -36.60 -1.75 -2.53
CA THR A 3 -36.77 -1.34 -3.95
C THR A 3 -35.51 -0.73 -4.57
N ILE A 4 -34.57 -0.25 -3.75
CA ILE A 4 -33.34 0.41 -4.23
C ILE A 4 -32.27 -0.61 -4.70
N PHE A 5 -32.29 -1.84 -4.17
CA PHE A 5 -31.30 -2.86 -4.53
C PHE A 5 -31.50 -3.48 -5.92
N LYS A 6 -32.72 -3.46 -6.47
CA LYS A 6 -33.00 -3.99 -7.82
C LYS A 6 -32.53 -3.06 -8.94
N PHE A 7 -32.45 -1.74 -8.68
CA PHE A 7 -31.98 -0.78 -9.67
C PHE A 7 -30.45 -0.87 -9.86
N SER A 8 -29.66 -1.13 -8.81
CA SER A 8 -28.21 -1.27 -8.94
C SER A 8 -27.76 -2.48 -9.76
N ILE A 9 -28.48 -3.61 -9.69
CA ILE A 9 -28.16 -4.81 -10.49
C ILE A 9 -28.54 -4.58 -11.97
N LEU A 10 -29.66 -3.90 -12.22
CA LEU A 10 -30.08 -3.59 -13.59
C LEU A 10 -29.17 -2.55 -14.25
N THR A 11 -28.68 -1.56 -13.50
CA THR A 11 -27.68 -0.60 -14.00
C THR A 11 -26.32 -1.27 -14.24
N LEU A 12 -25.91 -2.24 -13.41
CA LEU A 12 -24.69 -3.03 -13.65
C LEU A 12 -24.83 -3.90 -14.91
N LEU A 13 -26.02 -4.48 -15.15
CA LEU A 13 -26.31 -5.26 -16.36
C LEU A 13 -26.38 -4.38 -17.62
N ILE A 14 -26.93 -3.16 -17.52
CA ILE A 14 -27.00 -2.21 -18.63
C ILE A 14 -25.62 -1.68 -18.99
N ILE A 15 -24.74 -1.43 -18.00
CA ILE A 15 -23.34 -1.10 -18.26
C ILE A 15 -22.64 -2.24 -18.99
N LEU A 16 -22.92 -3.51 -18.64
CA LEU A 16 -22.40 -4.71 -19.32
C LEU A 16 -22.89 -4.87 -20.78
N VAL A 17 -24.11 -4.41 -21.10
CA VAL A 17 -24.68 -4.49 -22.45
C VAL A 17 -24.23 -3.32 -23.35
N THR A 18 -23.85 -2.17 -22.78
CA THR A 18 -23.32 -1.03 -23.56
C THR A 18 -21.82 -1.10 -23.89
N VAL A 19 -21.12 -2.17 -23.49
CA VAL A 19 -19.69 -2.40 -23.85
C VAL A 19 -19.52 -3.00 -25.25
N GLU A 20 -20.56 -3.08 -26.07
CA GLU A 20 -20.49 -3.62 -27.44
C GLU A 20 -19.57 -2.81 -28.39
N HIS A 21 -19.10 -1.62 -28.03
CA HIS A 21 -18.20 -0.80 -28.87
C HIS A 21 -16.92 -0.32 -28.17
N SER A 22 -16.59 -0.86 -27.00
CA SER A 22 -15.33 -0.56 -26.32
C SER A 22 -14.35 -1.70 -26.53
N HIS A 23 -13.33 -1.48 -27.37
CA HIS A 23 -12.23 -2.42 -27.60
C HIS A 23 -11.34 -2.56 -26.34
N ALA A 24 -11.85 -3.24 -25.31
CA ALA A 24 -11.09 -3.64 -24.13
C ALA A 24 -10.31 -4.91 -24.45
N GLN A 25 -9.05 -4.77 -24.88
CA GLN A 25 -8.24 -5.91 -25.33
C GLN A 25 -6.80 -5.80 -24.82
N TYR A 26 -6.46 -6.51 -23.72
CA TYR A 26 -5.06 -6.70 -23.27
C TYR A 26 -4.34 -7.70 -24.18
N THR A 27 -4.39 -7.39 -25.46
CA THR A 27 -3.96 -8.29 -26.48
C THR A 27 -3.37 -7.45 -27.60
N SER A 28 -2.05 -7.36 -27.62
CA SER A 28 -1.33 -6.65 -28.67
C SER A 28 -1.56 -7.38 -29.98
N LYS A 29 -2.38 -6.80 -30.88
CA LYS A 29 -2.27 -7.13 -32.31
C LYS A 29 -1.00 -6.45 -32.78
N LYS A 30 0.01 -7.22 -33.21
CA LYS A 30 1.27 -6.66 -33.70
C LYS A 30 1.01 -6.07 -35.09
N VAL A 31 0.53 -4.83 -35.18
CA VAL A 31 0.00 -4.18 -36.41
C VAL A 31 1.10 -3.86 -37.46
N ARG A 32 2.36 -4.26 -37.25
CA ARG A 32 3.43 -4.03 -38.24
C ARG A 32 3.52 -5.17 -39.25
N THR A 33 3.71 -4.86 -40.53
CA THR A 33 3.91 -5.80 -41.64
C THR A 33 4.96 -6.87 -41.35
N VAL A 34 6.01 -6.53 -40.61
CA VAL A 34 7.10 -7.46 -40.22
C VAL A 34 6.64 -8.58 -39.28
N HIS A 35 5.56 -8.39 -38.51
CA HIS A 35 5.03 -9.39 -37.57
C HIS A 35 3.72 -10.02 -38.05
N GLN A 36 3.35 -9.82 -39.32
CA GLN A 36 2.12 -10.35 -39.88
C GLN A 36 2.11 -11.88 -39.91
N VAL A 37 3.22 -12.51 -40.33
CA VAL A 37 3.40 -13.97 -40.31
C VAL A 37 3.20 -14.54 -38.91
N TYR A 38 3.77 -13.88 -37.90
CA TYR A 38 3.58 -14.28 -36.50
C TYR A 38 2.12 -14.14 -36.06
N THR A 39 1.48 -13.01 -36.38
CA THR A 39 0.07 -12.74 -36.05
C THR A 39 -0.86 -13.77 -36.70
N ASP A 40 -0.59 -14.17 -37.94
CA ASP A 40 -1.39 -15.16 -38.66
C ASP A 40 -1.16 -16.57 -38.09
N SER A 41 0.06 -16.91 -37.67
CA SER A 41 0.36 -18.18 -36.98
C SER A 41 -0.41 -18.34 -35.66
N LEU A 42 -0.74 -17.25 -34.97
CA LEU A 42 -1.53 -17.28 -33.74
C LEU A 42 -2.99 -17.68 -34.00
N LYS A 43 -3.54 -17.37 -35.19
CA LYS A 43 -4.92 -17.68 -35.54
C LYS A 43 -5.16 -19.17 -35.77
N SER A 44 -4.11 -19.90 -36.10
CA SER A 44 -4.14 -21.37 -36.26
C SER A 44 -3.87 -22.14 -34.96
N VAL A 45 -3.68 -21.45 -33.82
CA VAL A 45 -3.48 -22.11 -32.53
C VAL A 45 -4.82 -22.65 -32.02
N ASP A 46 -4.83 -23.95 -31.71
CA ASP A 46 -5.91 -24.61 -31.00
C ASP A 46 -5.69 -24.46 -29.48
N TYR A 47 -6.60 -23.77 -28.81
CA TYR A 47 -6.47 -23.36 -27.42
C TYR A 47 -7.19 -24.34 -26.47
N ASN A 48 -6.46 -25.37 -26.07
CA ASN A 48 -6.97 -26.48 -25.24
C ASN A 48 -6.84 -26.24 -23.72
N TYR A 49 -6.79 -24.98 -23.28
CA TYR A 49 -6.60 -24.63 -21.87
C TYR A 49 -7.88 -24.02 -21.28
N MET A 50 -8.13 -24.30 -19.98
CA MET A 50 -9.30 -23.79 -19.26
C MET A 50 -9.31 -22.26 -19.14
N PHE A 51 -8.13 -21.67 -18.96
CA PHE A 51 -7.96 -20.23 -18.76
C PHE A 51 -6.92 -19.66 -19.73
N PRO A 52 -7.13 -18.43 -20.23
CA PRO A 52 -8.32 -17.61 -20.01
C PRO A 52 -9.54 -18.14 -20.78
N ILE A 53 -10.74 -17.97 -20.24
CA ILE A 53 -11.98 -18.56 -20.80
C ILE A 53 -12.21 -18.13 -22.26
N LEU A 54 -11.83 -16.91 -22.62
CA LEU A 54 -11.93 -16.37 -23.98
C LEU A 54 -10.61 -16.49 -24.78
N GLY A 55 -9.73 -17.43 -24.38
CA GLY A 55 -8.42 -17.64 -24.99
C GLY A 55 -8.51 -17.96 -26.49
N GLN A 56 -9.35 -18.92 -26.89
CA GLN A 56 -9.58 -19.24 -28.30
C GLN A 56 -10.06 -18.03 -29.11
N GLY A 57 -10.99 -17.26 -28.53
CA GLY A 57 -11.50 -16.02 -29.14
C GLY A 57 -10.42 -14.95 -29.30
N ALA A 58 -9.43 -14.91 -28.42
CA ALA A 58 -8.28 -14.03 -28.56
C ALA A 58 -7.33 -14.53 -29.66
N TYR A 59 -6.88 -15.79 -29.60
CA TYR A 59 -5.94 -16.35 -30.59
C TYR A 59 -6.49 -16.29 -32.02
N SER A 60 -7.76 -16.64 -32.23
CA SER A 60 -8.43 -16.53 -33.54
C SER A 60 -8.45 -15.12 -34.13
N LYS A 61 -8.37 -14.08 -33.28
CA LYS A 61 -8.25 -12.67 -33.70
C LYS A 61 -6.80 -12.21 -33.90
N GLY A 62 -5.83 -13.10 -33.74
CA GLY A 62 -4.39 -12.85 -33.91
C GLY A 62 -3.73 -12.25 -32.68
N PHE A 63 -4.31 -12.46 -31.50
CA PHE A 63 -3.82 -11.89 -30.26
C PHE A 63 -2.82 -12.79 -29.55
N ASP A 64 -1.69 -12.20 -29.20
CA ASP A 64 -0.66 -12.85 -28.40
C ASP A 64 -0.96 -12.60 -26.91
N ILE A 65 -1.67 -13.54 -26.28
CA ILE A 65 -2.07 -13.44 -24.87
C ILE A 65 -0.99 -14.05 -23.95
N PRO A 66 -0.84 -13.54 -22.72
CA PRO A 66 0.09 -14.12 -21.74
C PRO A 66 -0.32 -15.55 -21.38
N TYR A 67 0.64 -16.33 -20.89
CA TYR A 67 0.30 -17.59 -20.23
C TYR A 67 -0.55 -17.34 -18.97
N PRO A 68 -1.59 -18.18 -18.76
CA PRO A 68 -2.67 -17.87 -17.85
C PRO A 68 -2.23 -17.83 -16.40
N VAL A 69 -1.37 -18.76 -15.98
CA VAL A 69 -0.93 -18.88 -14.58
C VAL A 69 0.44 -18.24 -14.43
N GLY A 70 0.64 -17.52 -13.33
CA GLY A 70 1.90 -16.86 -13.02
C GLY A 70 2.22 -16.85 -11.53
N ILE A 71 3.50 -16.65 -11.24
CA ILE A 71 4.00 -16.29 -9.92
C ILE A 71 4.94 -15.11 -10.08
N MET A 72 4.76 -14.09 -9.24
CA MET A 72 5.57 -12.88 -9.24
C MET A 72 6.16 -12.66 -7.85
N ALA A 73 7.47 -12.41 -7.79
CA ALA A 73 8.14 -11.93 -6.59
C ALA A 73 8.39 -10.42 -6.73
N ASN A 74 8.15 -9.65 -5.68
CA ASN A 74 8.37 -8.21 -5.65
C ASN A 74 9.21 -7.82 -4.43
N GLY A 75 10.21 -6.96 -4.64
CA GLY A 75 10.82 -6.16 -3.58
C GLY A 75 10.35 -4.71 -3.72
N ILE A 76 9.84 -4.14 -2.64
CA ILE A 76 9.27 -2.80 -2.60
C ILE A 76 9.96 -2.01 -1.50
N TRP A 77 10.52 -0.86 -1.87
CA TRP A 77 10.90 0.20 -0.94
C TRP A 77 9.90 1.35 -1.07
N MET A 78 9.51 1.92 0.05
CA MET A 78 8.60 3.07 0.09
C MET A 78 8.93 3.97 1.26
N ASP A 79 9.00 5.26 0.99
CA ASP A 79 9.12 6.34 1.97
C ASP A 79 7.98 7.33 1.75
N GLN A 80 7.23 7.64 2.81
CA GLN A 80 6.02 8.45 2.71
C GLN A 80 5.74 9.21 4.01
N GLY A 81 5.12 10.39 3.87
CA GLY A 81 4.59 11.15 4.99
C GLY A 81 3.32 10.53 5.56
N LEU A 82 3.15 10.66 6.87
CA LEU A 82 1.98 10.23 7.63
C LEU A 82 1.24 11.43 8.25
N VAL A 83 -0.08 11.31 8.29
CA VAL A 83 -0.96 12.16 9.09
C VAL A 83 -1.51 11.30 10.21
N ILE A 84 -1.41 11.81 11.43
CA ILE A 84 -1.81 11.16 12.66
C ILE A 84 -2.86 12.04 13.32
N ASP A 85 -4.02 11.48 13.61
CA ASP A 85 -5.15 12.14 14.25
C ASP A 85 -5.69 11.28 15.40
N ASN A 86 -6.56 11.85 16.24
CA ASN A 86 -7.29 11.14 17.30
C ASN A 86 -6.37 10.33 18.23
N MET A 87 -5.27 10.95 18.68
CA MET A 87 -4.32 10.30 19.57
C MET A 87 -4.97 9.95 20.91
N GLN A 88 -4.68 8.74 21.38
CA GLN A 88 -5.07 8.22 22.67
C GLN A 88 -3.84 7.59 23.32
N LEU A 89 -3.64 7.89 24.59
CA LEU A 89 -2.53 7.34 25.38
C LEU A 89 -3.05 6.64 26.62
N GLY A 90 -2.35 5.59 27.01
CA GLY A 90 -2.50 4.89 28.28
C GLY A 90 -1.14 4.39 28.74
N LEU A 91 -1.09 3.90 29.97
CA LEU A 91 0.16 3.50 30.63
C LEU A 91 -0.09 2.21 31.40
N LEU A 92 0.76 1.22 31.20
CA LEU A 92 0.74 -0.04 31.94
C LEU A 92 2.09 -0.28 32.59
N THR A 93 2.06 -0.48 33.90
CA THR A 93 3.22 -0.74 34.75
C THR A 93 2.82 -1.75 35.83
N ASP A 94 3.77 -2.26 36.61
CA ASP A 94 3.48 -3.25 37.67
C ASP A 94 2.42 -2.77 38.69
N ASN A 95 2.33 -1.46 38.91
CA ASN A 95 1.48 -0.87 39.94
C ASN A 95 0.33 0.00 39.39
N GLN A 96 0.24 0.17 38.06
CA GLN A 96 -0.71 1.10 37.45
C GLN A 96 -1.16 0.60 36.07
N ASP A 97 -2.47 0.59 35.83
CA ASP A 97 -3.08 0.34 34.51
C ASP A 97 -4.03 1.49 34.17
N ILE A 98 -3.55 2.37 33.29
CA ILE A 98 -4.26 3.54 32.79
C ILE A 98 -4.82 3.19 31.41
N PRO A 99 -6.15 3.24 31.22
CA PRO A 99 -6.77 2.91 29.94
C PRO A 99 -6.43 3.97 28.88
N LEU A 100 -6.65 3.61 27.60
CA LEU A 100 -6.54 4.54 26.49
C LEU A 100 -7.47 5.75 26.72
N THR A 101 -6.84 6.91 26.82
CA THR A 101 -7.51 8.19 27.08
C THR A 101 -7.22 9.13 25.92
N PRO A 102 -8.26 9.75 25.31
CA PRO A 102 -8.07 10.74 24.25
C PRO A 102 -7.19 11.92 24.69
N THR A 103 -6.27 12.30 23.83
CA THR A 103 -5.30 13.39 24.06
C THR A 103 -5.39 14.42 22.94
N ASP A 104 -6.52 15.13 22.87
CA ASP A 104 -6.87 16.04 21.75
C ASP A 104 -5.98 17.29 21.64
N PHE A 105 -5.10 17.53 22.61
CA PHE A 105 -4.17 18.66 22.65
C PHE A 105 -2.74 18.29 22.23
N ILE A 106 -2.51 17.01 21.88
CA ILE A 106 -1.26 16.57 21.29
C ILE A 106 -1.24 16.96 19.81
N GLU A 107 -0.19 17.65 19.40
CA GLU A 107 0.00 18.04 18.00
C GLU A 107 1.23 17.33 17.43
N PHE A 108 1.12 16.94 16.16
CA PHE A 108 2.19 16.27 15.43
C PHE A 108 2.76 17.16 14.34
N GLY A 109 4.08 17.07 14.15
CA GLY A 109 4.80 17.67 13.04
C GLY A 109 4.81 16.79 11.79
N ASP A 110 5.90 16.85 11.04
CA ASP A 110 6.09 16.03 9.85
C ASP A 110 6.50 14.60 10.22
N ASN A 111 5.55 13.68 10.16
CA ASN A 111 5.77 12.26 10.44
C ASN A 111 6.09 11.49 9.16
N THR A 112 6.99 10.53 9.24
CA THR A 112 7.43 9.74 8.08
C THR A 112 7.40 8.24 8.36
N ASN A 113 7.26 7.46 7.30
CA ASN A 113 7.30 6.01 7.34
C ASN A 113 8.08 5.48 6.16
N THR A 114 9.21 4.84 6.47
CA THR A 114 9.99 4.06 5.51
C THR A 114 9.69 2.59 5.68
N SER A 115 9.49 1.87 4.58
CA SER A 115 9.17 0.45 4.60
C SER A 115 9.90 -0.31 3.49
N TYR A 116 10.24 -1.56 3.80
CA TYR A 116 10.82 -2.52 2.88
C TYR A 116 9.98 -3.79 2.93
N VAL A 117 9.33 -4.13 1.83
CA VAL A 117 8.40 -5.26 1.77
C VAL A 117 8.76 -6.19 0.62
N PHE A 118 8.88 -7.47 0.95
CA PHE A 118 8.96 -8.55 -0.03
C PHE A 118 7.59 -9.23 -0.15
N THR A 119 7.09 -9.39 -1.39
CA THR A 119 5.82 -10.07 -1.64
C THR A 119 5.93 -11.12 -2.73
N VAL A 120 5.21 -12.21 -2.56
CA VAL A 120 4.92 -13.21 -3.58
C VAL A 120 3.46 -13.07 -3.99
N ARG A 121 3.23 -13.12 -5.31
CA ARG A 121 1.94 -12.93 -5.94
C ARG A 121 1.68 -14.06 -6.94
N PRO A 122 1.01 -15.14 -6.54
CA PRO A 122 0.44 -16.10 -7.47
C PRO A 122 -0.76 -15.46 -8.19
N ASP A 123 -0.82 -15.59 -9.52
CA ASP A 123 -1.84 -14.96 -10.35
C ASP A 123 -2.41 -15.88 -11.44
N ILE A 124 -3.65 -15.61 -11.84
CA ILE A 124 -4.32 -16.27 -12.97
C ILE A 124 -5.10 -15.27 -13.82
N TRP A 125 -4.94 -15.33 -15.14
CA TRP A 125 -5.79 -14.63 -16.10
C TRP A 125 -7.09 -15.41 -16.32
N ILE A 126 -8.18 -14.94 -15.72
CA ILE A 126 -9.52 -15.54 -15.89
C ILE A 126 -10.08 -15.22 -17.29
N LEU A 127 -9.89 -13.98 -17.73
CA LEU A 127 -10.20 -13.51 -19.08
C LEU A 127 -8.93 -12.95 -19.72
N PRO A 128 -8.84 -12.84 -21.05
CA PRO A 128 -7.68 -12.28 -21.73
C PRO A 128 -7.28 -10.86 -21.26
N PHE A 129 -8.20 -10.17 -20.58
CA PHE A 129 -8.06 -8.81 -20.07
C PHE A 129 -8.29 -8.69 -18.55
N LEU A 130 -8.52 -9.80 -17.83
CA LEU A 130 -8.78 -9.79 -16.38
C LEU A 130 -7.90 -10.82 -15.66
N ASN A 131 -7.06 -10.33 -14.76
CA ASN A 131 -6.18 -11.10 -13.90
C ASN A 131 -6.65 -11.01 -12.45
N VAL A 132 -6.60 -12.12 -11.73
CA VAL A 132 -6.87 -12.19 -10.28
C VAL A 132 -5.66 -12.82 -9.59
N TYR A 133 -5.35 -12.36 -8.39
CA TYR A 133 -4.13 -12.79 -7.69
C TYR A 133 -4.25 -12.68 -6.18
N GLY A 134 -3.45 -13.51 -5.49
CA GLY A 134 -3.16 -13.36 -4.07
C GLY A 134 -1.88 -12.53 -3.86
N LEU A 135 -1.75 -11.91 -2.69
CA LEU A 135 -0.57 -11.16 -2.27
C LEU A 135 -0.16 -11.67 -0.89
N PHE A 136 1.07 -12.15 -0.75
CA PHE A 136 1.59 -12.67 0.52
C PHE A 136 3.00 -12.16 0.73
N GLY A 137 3.32 -11.64 1.90
CA GLY A 137 4.63 -11.05 2.09
C GLY A 137 4.97 -10.73 3.53
N TYR A 138 6.21 -10.32 3.69
CA TYR A 138 6.78 -9.85 4.93
C TYR A 138 7.67 -8.65 4.64
N GLY A 139 7.93 -7.84 5.66
CA GLY A 139 8.74 -6.66 5.53
C GLY A 139 9.07 -6.06 6.87
N SER A 140 9.76 -4.94 6.82
CA SER A 140 10.02 -4.09 7.97
C SER A 140 9.53 -2.67 7.70
N SER A 141 9.25 -1.95 8.77
CA SER A 141 8.85 -0.57 8.74
C SER A 141 9.56 0.21 9.83
N HIS A 142 10.11 1.35 9.44
CA HIS A 142 10.70 2.38 10.29
C HIS A 142 9.77 3.59 10.28
N THR A 143 9.25 3.97 11.43
CA THR A 143 8.32 5.09 11.58
C THR A 143 8.92 6.15 12.49
N GLU A 144 8.97 7.38 12.00
CA GLU A 144 9.36 8.54 12.80
C GLU A 144 8.12 9.40 13.04
N VAL A 145 7.80 9.63 14.31
CA VAL A 145 6.69 10.48 14.75
C VAL A 145 7.27 11.64 15.54
N PHE A 146 6.91 12.87 15.16
CA PHE A 146 7.35 14.08 15.82
C PHE A 146 6.17 14.73 16.51
N LEU A 147 6.24 14.81 17.83
CA LEU A 147 5.34 15.60 18.65
C LEU A 147 5.85 17.04 18.68
N THR A 148 4.98 18.02 18.43
CA THR A 148 5.29 19.45 18.54
C THR A 148 4.61 20.12 19.73
N ALA A 149 3.53 19.51 20.24
CA ALA A 149 2.85 19.94 21.45
C ALA A 149 2.32 18.73 22.22
N PRO A 150 2.28 18.76 23.57
CA PRO A 150 2.66 19.89 24.42
C PRO A 150 4.17 20.08 24.62
N ILE A 151 4.96 19.06 24.30
CA ILE A 151 6.42 19.05 24.35
C ILE A 151 6.97 18.57 23.01
N GLU A 152 8.16 19.04 22.64
CA GLU A 152 8.86 18.52 21.46
C GLU A 152 9.45 17.15 21.77
N LEU A 153 8.92 16.11 21.11
CA LEU A 153 9.34 14.73 21.34
C LEU A 153 9.44 13.98 20.02
N LYS A 154 10.52 13.22 19.82
CA LYS A 154 10.65 12.31 18.68
C LYS A 154 10.41 10.88 19.16
N SER A 155 9.55 10.15 18.46
CA SER A 155 9.40 8.70 18.61
C SER A 155 9.88 8.01 17.34
N VAL A 156 10.67 6.95 17.51
CA VAL A 156 11.25 6.17 16.41
C VAL A 156 10.93 4.70 16.68
N VAL A 157 10.19 4.09 15.76
CA VAL A 157 9.69 2.72 15.94
C VAL A 157 10.01 1.87 14.73
N ASP A 158 10.77 0.81 14.96
CA ASP A 158 11.04 -0.27 14.02
C ASP A 158 10.17 -1.48 14.32
N GLN A 159 9.56 -2.06 13.29
CA GLN A 159 8.74 -3.27 13.46
C GLN A 159 8.66 -4.11 12.18
N GLY A 160 8.49 -5.42 12.38
CA GLY A 160 8.10 -6.34 11.31
C GLY A 160 6.66 -6.13 10.86
N VAL A 161 6.39 -6.38 9.59
CA VAL A 161 5.05 -6.33 9.00
C VAL A 161 4.81 -7.57 8.16
N GLN A 162 3.72 -8.29 8.44
CA GLN A 162 3.23 -9.35 7.58
C GLN A 162 2.07 -8.83 6.72
N THR A 163 2.02 -9.26 5.45
CA THR A 163 0.99 -8.81 4.50
C THR A 163 0.29 -10.00 3.87
N MET A 164 -1.03 -9.99 3.88
CA MET A 164 -1.86 -10.91 3.12
C MET A 164 -2.98 -10.17 2.41
N GLY A 165 -3.31 -10.56 1.19
CA GLY A 165 -4.40 -9.93 0.46
C GLY A 165 -4.68 -10.57 -0.88
N PHE A 166 -5.53 -9.90 -1.64
CA PHE A 166 -5.82 -10.27 -3.01
C PHE A 166 -5.99 -9.01 -3.85
N GLY A 167 -5.92 -9.20 -5.17
CA GLY A 167 -6.19 -8.12 -6.09
C GLY A 167 -6.75 -8.60 -7.41
N ILE A 168 -7.27 -7.61 -8.14
CA ILE A 168 -7.80 -7.77 -9.47
C ILE A 168 -7.12 -6.74 -10.37
N MET A 169 -6.82 -7.14 -11.59
CA MET A 169 -6.23 -6.25 -12.59
C MET A 169 -6.96 -6.42 -13.92
N GLY A 170 -7.46 -5.31 -14.43
CA GLY A 170 -8.01 -5.19 -15.77
C GLY A 170 -7.03 -4.48 -16.68
N ALA A 171 -6.89 -4.94 -17.91
CA ALA A 171 -6.04 -4.28 -18.88
C ALA A 171 -6.62 -4.30 -20.30
N GLY A 172 -6.20 -3.35 -21.12
CA GLY A 172 -6.69 -3.15 -22.48
C GLY A 172 -5.67 -2.39 -23.32
N GLY A 173 -5.70 -2.52 -24.63
CA GLY A 173 -4.75 -1.83 -25.51
C GLY A 173 -5.08 -1.98 -26.98
N VAL A 174 -4.53 -1.07 -27.78
CA VAL A 174 -4.66 -1.03 -29.24
C VAL A 174 -3.27 -0.86 -29.83
N GLY A 175 -2.83 -1.87 -30.58
CA GLY A 175 -1.48 -1.91 -31.13
C GLY A 175 -0.41 -1.95 -30.03
N PRO A 176 0.57 -1.02 -30.03
CA PRO A 176 1.61 -0.99 -29.00
C PRO A 176 1.21 -0.23 -27.74
N VAL A 177 0.08 0.50 -27.75
CA VAL A 177 -0.37 1.32 -26.62
C VAL A 177 -1.37 0.54 -25.77
N TRP A 178 -1.24 0.63 -24.45
CA TRP A 178 -2.08 -0.08 -23.51
C TRP A 178 -2.38 0.75 -22.26
N VAL A 179 -3.46 0.38 -21.58
CA VAL A 179 -3.92 0.88 -20.29
C VAL A 179 -4.17 -0.28 -19.34
N GLN A 180 -3.94 -0.06 -18.05
CA GLN A 180 -4.15 -1.03 -16.99
C GLN A 180 -4.74 -0.33 -15.77
N ALA A 181 -5.68 -0.98 -15.10
CA ALA A 181 -6.13 -0.62 -13.76
C ALA A 181 -6.05 -1.85 -12.84
N ASP A 182 -5.55 -1.67 -11.62
CA ASP A 182 -5.55 -2.71 -10.60
C ASP A 182 -6.04 -2.20 -9.25
N PHE A 183 -6.64 -3.11 -8.51
CA PHE A 183 -7.18 -2.89 -7.18
C PHE A 183 -6.67 -4.00 -6.27
N ASN A 184 -6.02 -3.61 -5.18
CA ASN A 184 -5.42 -4.49 -4.21
C ASN A 184 -6.08 -4.23 -2.85
N PHE A 185 -6.51 -5.30 -2.20
CA PHE A 185 -7.08 -5.31 -0.87
C PHE A 185 -6.15 -6.13 0.01
N THR A 186 -5.40 -5.46 0.88
CA THR A 186 -4.42 -6.12 1.76
C THR A 186 -4.74 -5.86 3.22
N TRP A 187 -4.40 -6.83 4.05
CA TRP A 187 -4.37 -6.76 5.49
C TRP A 187 -2.91 -6.85 5.91
N ASN A 188 -2.42 -5.77 6.50
CA ASN A 188 -1.05 -5.64 6.94
C ASN A 188 -1.07 -5.76 8.46
N LYS A 189 -0.33 -6.70 9.03
CA LYS A 189 -0.21 -6.93 10.47
C LYS A 189 1.18 -6.53 10.93
N PRO A 190 1.36 -5.29 11.44
CA PRO A 190 2.54 -4.94 12.20
C PRO A 190 2.60 -5.72 13.52
N GLU A 191 3.79 -5.91 14.05
CA GLU A 191 4.02 -6.63 15.31
C GLU A 191 3.40 -5.90 16.51
N LEU A 192 3.47 -4.58 16.53
CA LEU A 192 3.07 -3.75 17.68
C LEU A 192 1.58 -3.39 17.70
N LEU A 193 0.85 -3.61 16.60
CA LEU A 193 -0.60 -3.37 16.57
C LEU A 193 -1.35 -4.58 17.07
N GLU A 194 -2.51 -4.40 17.70
CA GLU A 194 -3.34 -5.53 18.12
C GLU A 194 -3.99 -6.22 16.90
N GLU A 195 -4.55 -5.42 15.99
CA GLU A 195 -5.25 -5.89 14.79
C GLU A 195 -4.50 -5.58 13.48
N ALA A 196 -4.88 -6.29 12.41
CA ALA A 196 -4.33 -6.03 11.08
C ALA A 196 -5.00 -4.79 10.46
N THR A 197 -4.18 -3.86 9.97
CA THR A 197 -4.65 -2.68 9.25
C THR A 197 -4.96 -3.03 7.81
N ARG A 198 -6.21 -2.78 7.38
CA ARG A 198 -6.59 -2.94 5.98
C ARG A 198 -6.08 -1.76 5.15
N VAL A 199 -5.40 -2.07 4.05
CA VAL A 199 -4.89 -1.11 3.07
C VAL A 199 -5.47 -1.45 1.69
N ASN A 200 -6.01 -0.43 1.03
CA ASN A 200 -6.54 -0.53 -0.32
C ASN A 200 -5.66 0.28 -1.27
N VAL A 201 -5.13 -0.37 -2.31
CA VAL A 201 -4.29 0.28 -3.33
C VAL A 201 -4.97 0.19 -4.68
N MET A 202 -5.14 1.33 -5.34
CA MET A 202 -5.63 1.42 -6.71
C MET A 202 -4.52 1.96 -7.61
N GLY A 203 -4.14 1.21 -8.64
CA GLY A 203 -3.19 1.62 -9.65
C GLY A 203 -3.87 1.88 -11.00
N MET A 204 -3.47 2.94 -11.69
CA MET A 204 -3.82 3.18 -13.09
C MET A 204 -2.55 3.46 -13.88
N ARG A 205 -2.37 2.79 -15.03
CA ARG A 205 -1.18 2.90 -15.87
C ARG A 205 -1.56 3.04 -17.33
N MET A 206 -0.75 3.76 -18.08
CA MET A 206 -0.78 3.86 -19.53
C MET A 206 0.63 3.70 -20.06
N GLY A 207 0.82 2.84 -21.05
CA GLY A 207 2.14 2.53 -21.55
C GLY A 207 2.21 2.18 -23.02
N HIS A 208 3.45 1.99 -23.48
CA HIS A 208 3.79 1.62 -24.84
C HIS A 208 4.77 0.44 -24.83
N THR A 209 4.55 -0.52 -25.73
CA THR A 209 5.39 -1.72 -25.87
C THR A 209 6.18 -1.70 -27.19
N PHE A 210 7.49 -1.90 -27.06
CA PHE A 210 8.46 -2.03 -28.15
C PHE A 210 8.85 -3.49 -28.32
N VAL A 211 8.36 -4.13 -29.38
CA VAL A 211 8.66 -5.54 -29.71
C VAL A 211 9.97 -5.63 -30.50
N PHE A 212 10.83 -6.58 -30.15
CA PHE A 212 12.07 -6.80 -30.90
C PHE A 212 11.78 -7.47 -32.24
N LYS A 213 12.42 -6.96 -33.30
CA LYS A 213 12.18 -7.42 -34.68
C LYS A 213 12.49 -8.90 -34.87
N GLN A 214 13.61 -9.37 -34.29
CA GLN A 214 14.10 -10.74 -34.46
C GLN A 214 13.52 -11.74 -33.45
N LYS A 215 12.90 -11.27 -32.37
CA LYS A 215 12.33 -12.10 -31.28
C LYS A 215 10.94 -11.57 -30.89
N PRO A 216 9.88 -11.92 -31.64
CA PRO A 216 8.54 -11.38 -31.43
C PRO A 216 7.97 -11.65 -30.03
N GLU A 217 8.45 -12.67 -29.32
CA GLU A 217 8.09 -13.04 -27.95
C GLU A 217 8.76 -12.18 -26.87
N SER A 218 9.73 -11.34 -27.25
CA SER A 218 10.48 -10.44 -26.38
C SER A 218 10.17 -8.98 -26.68
N ASN A 219 10.09 -8.16 -25.63
CA ASN A 219 9.77 -6.75 -25.75
C ASN A 219 10.25 -5.93 -24.54
N ILE A 220 10.28 -4.62 -24.71
CA ILE A 220 10.39 -3.64 -23.63
C ILE A 220 9.10 -2.83 -23.59
N ALA A 221 8.48 -2.71 -22.43
CA ALA A 221 7.36 -1.82 -22.20
C ALA A 221 7.77 -0.70 -21.24
N VAL A 222 7.26 0.50 -21.47
CA VAL A 222 7.41 1.66 -20.57
C VAL A 222 6.05 2.26 -20.31
N TRP A 223 5.84 2.81 -19.12
CA TRP A 223 4.58 3.43 -18.75
C TRP A 223 4.73 4.58 -17.77
N ILE A 224 3.66 5.34 -17.71
CA ILE A 224 3.37 6.32 -16.66
C ILE A 224 2.04 5.94 -16.00
N GLY A 225 1.82 6.42 -14.78
CA GLY A 225 0.59 6.13 -14.06
C GLY A 225 0.44 6.87 -12.75
N GLY A 226 -0.62 6.51 -12.04
CA GLY A 226 -0.89 6.97 -10.68
C GLY A 226 -1.27 5.80 -9.77
N MET A 227 -0.84 5.87 -8.52
CA MET A 227 -1.17 4.93 -7.47
C MET A 227 -1.85 5.66 -6.32
N SER A 228 -3.07 5.26 -5.98
CA SER A 228 -3.80 5.70 -4.78
C SER A 228 -3.63 4.67 -3.68
N LEU A 229 -3.27 5.07 -2.47
CA LEU A 229 -3.23 4.23 -1.28
C LEU A 229 -4.18 4.79 -0.21
N LYS A 230 -5.03 3.95 0.35
CA LYS A 230 -5.91 4.30 1.47
C LYS A 230 -5.76 3.27 2.59
N MET A 231 -5.46 3.73 3.79
CA MET A 231 -5.34 2.89 4.98
C MET A 231 -6.66 2.92 5.77
N SER A 232 -6.88 1.96 6.64
CA SER A 232 -7.89 2.08 7.69
C SER A 232 -7.32 2.96 8.80
N THR A 233 -8.16 3.78 9.42
CA THR A 233 -7.72 4.84 10.32
C THR A 233 -7.36 4.26 11.68
N GLU A 234 -8.24 3.45 12.28
CA GLU A 234 -8.08 2.99 13.66
C GLU A 234 -6.90 2.02 13.81
N THR A 235 -5.88 2.45 14.58
CA THR A 235 -4.77 1.61 15.01
C THR A 235 -4.58 1.70 16.52
N ALA A 236 -4.54 0.56 17.19
CA ALA A 236 -4.27 0.45 18.62
C ALA A 236 -3.17 -0.59 18.87
N GLY A 237 -2.33 -0.32 19.85
CA GLY A 237 -1.15 -1.12 20.14
C GLY A 237 -0.50 -0.76 21.47
N GLN A 238 0.58 -1.49 21.77
CA GLN A 238 1.36 -1.28 22.99
C GLN A 238 2.84 -1.39 22.66
N ILE A 239 3.67 -0.58 23.31
CA ILE A 239 5.12 -0.53 23.11
C ILE A 239 5.80 -0.14 24.42
N THR A 240 6.99 -0.66 24.70
CA THR A 240 7.78 -0.20 25.85
C THR A 240 8.28 1.23 25.59
N LEU A 241 8.49 1.99 26.66
CA LEU A 241 8.93 3.37 26.54
C LEU A 241 10.33 3.46 25.90
N ILE A 242 11.22 2.51 26.23
CA ILE A 242 12.56 2.43 25.65
C ILE A 242 12.55 2.10 24.15
N ASP A 243 11.59 1.30 23.67
CA ASP A 243 11.45 0.98 22.24
C ASP A 243 10.74 2.10 21.46
N ALA A 244 9.99 2.96 22.15
CA ALA A 244 9.27 4.08 21.55
C ALA A 244 10.11 5.35 21.41
N LEU A 245 11.06 5.56 22.33
CA LEU A 245 11.84 6.80 22.45
C LEU A 245 13.30 6.57 22.09
N PRO A 246 13.87 7.37 21.17
CA PRO A 246 15.26 7.23 20.79
C PRO A 246 16.21 7.69 21.92
N PRO A 247 17.50 7.27 21.91
CA PRO A 247 18.47 7.56 22.97
C PRO A 247 18.58 9.04 23.35
N GLU A 248 18.47 9.94 22.36
CA GLU A 248 18.55 11.39 22.54
C GLU A 248 17.47 11.93 23.49
N THR A 249 16.34 11.23 23.62
CA THR A 249 15.26 11.59 24.55
C THR A 249 15.72 11.49 25.99
N TRP A 250 16.48 10.44 26.31
CA TRP A 250 16.99 10.18 27.66
C TRP A 250 18.14 11.11 28.02
N GLU A 251 18.95 11.52 27.02
CA GLU A 251 19.98 12.55 27.19
C GLU A 251 19.40 13.95 27.45
N ARG A 252 18.19 14.20 26.94
CA ARG A 252 17.44 15.47 27.09
C ARG A 252 16.32 15.40 28.14
N ALA A 253 16.32 14.39 29.02
CA ALA A 253 15.23 14.17 29.96
C ALA A 253 14.91 15.42 30.81
N ASP A 254 15.92 16.07 31.38
CA ASP A 254 15.75 17.29 32.20
C ASP A 254 15.09 18.44 31.42
N GLU A 255 15.43 18.61 30.15
CA GLU A 255 14.85 19.63 29.25
C GLU A 255 13.37 19.30 28.99
N ILE A 256 13.08 18.06 28.63
CA ILE A 256 11.72 17.59 28.33
C ILE A 256 10.80 17.73 29.55
N VAL A 257 11.29 17.37 30.74
CA VAL A 257 10.56 17.51 31.99
C VAL A 257 10.29 18.99 32.30
N ALA A 258 11.29 19.86 32.13
CA ALA A 258 11.12 21.30 32.35
C ALA A 258 10.12 21.94 31.36
N ASP A 259 10.18 21.55 30.08
CA ASP A 259 9.25 22.01 29.05
C ASP A 259 7.81 21.54 29.35
N TYR A 260 7.66 20.29 29.80
CA TYR A 260 6.36 19.76 30.22
C TYR A 260 5.76 20.58 31.37
N TRP A 261 6.52 20.85 32.43
CA TRP A 261 6.02 21.64 33.56
C TRP A 261 5.75 23.09 33.17
N THR A 262 6.56 23.67 32.29
CA THR A 262 6.31 25.02 31.74
C THR A 262 4.97 25.08 30.99
N TRP A 263 4.67 24.07 30.18
CA TRP A 263 3.38 23.96 29.51
C TRP A 263 2.23 23.76 30.52
N TYR A 264 2.41 22.82 31.46
CA TYR A 264 1.38 22.45 32.44
C TYR A 264 1.01 23.63 33.34
N ASP A 265 1.99 24.34 33.88
CA ASP A 265 1.79 25.51 34.76
C ASP A 265 1.19 26.71 34.00
N GLY A 266 1.32 26.72 32.67
CA GLY A 266 0.69 27.70 31.79
C GLY A 266 -0.80 27.46 31.53
N LEU A 267 -1.35 26.29 31.89
CA LEU A 267 -2.76 25.96 31.67
C LEU A 267 -3.67 26.73 32.62
N HIS A 268 -4.81 27.22 32.11
CA HIS A 268 -5.73 27.98 32.94
C HIS A 268 -6.63 27.02 33.75
N PRO A 269 -6.66 27.11 35.10
CA PRO A 269 -7.28 26.09 35.97
C PRO A 269 -8.75 25.76 35.68
N VAL A 270 -9.52 26.73 35.18
CA VAL A 270 -10.96 26.56 34.90
C VAL A 270 -11.23 26.13 33.45
N SER A 271 -10.71 26.85 32.45
CA SER A 271 -10.95 26.55 31.04
C SER A 271 -10.23 25.29 30.54
N ASP A 272 -9.08 24.96 31.10
CA ASP A 272 -8.27 23.79 30.71
C ASP A 272 -8.39 22.63 31.71
N ALA A 273 -9.36 22.67 32.63
CA ALA A 273 -9.55 21.63 33.66
C ALA A 273 -9.60 20.20 33.08
N GLY A 274 -10.18 20.03 31.89
CA GLY A 274 -10.19 18.74 31.18
C GLY A 274 -8.79 18.30 30.72
N LYS A 275 -7.98 19.23 30.18
CA LYS A 275 -6.61 18.97 29.74
C LYS A 275 -5.71 18.67 30.94
N ILE A 276 -5.83 19.45 32.01
CA ILE A 276 -5.12 19.23 33.29
C ILE A 276 -5.40 17.81 33.79
N ARG A 277 -6.68 17.40 33.85
CA ARG A 277 -7.05 16.04 34.27
C ARG A 277 -6.43 14.96 33.37
N ILE A 278 -6.38 15.15 32.06
CA ILE A 278 -5.76 14.17 31.15
C ILE A 278 -4.23 14.16 31.36
N ALA A 279 -3.62 15.33 31.53
CA ALA A 279 -2.21 15.46 31.81
C ALA A 279 -1.83 14.73 33.10
N ASP A 280 -2.50 15.03 34.22
CA ASP A 280 -2.29 14.40 35.53
C ASP A 280 -2.39 12.87 35.48
N ASN A 281 -3.37 12.37 34.71
CA ASN A 281 -3.67 10.95 34.67
C ASN A 281 -2.80 10.17 33.68
N VAL A 282 -2.25 10.81 32.64
CA VAL A 282 -1.60 10.08 31.53
C VAL A 282 -0.24 10.65 31.20
N LEU A 283 -0.11 11.96 30.99
CA LEU A 283 1.16 12.56 30.59
C LEU A 283 2.15 12.68 31.75
N THR A 284 1.73 13.17 32.93
CA THR A 284 2.63 13.28 34.09
C THR A 284 3.26 11.94 34.44
N PRO A 285 2.50 10.82 34.53
CA PRO A 285 3.09 9.52 34.78
C PRO A 285 4.09 9.05 33.71
N ILE A 286 3.93 9.47 32.44
CA ILE A 286 4.90 9.17 31.38
C ILE A 286 6.15 10.05 31.54
N VAL A 287 5.98 11.33 31.83
CA VAL A 287 7.09 12.29 32.02
C VAL A 287 7.93 11.93 33.26
N ASP A 288 7.29 11.55 34.37
CA ASP A 288 7.97 11.08 35.58
C ASP A 288 8.84 9.85 35.30
N ARG A 289 8.45 9.00 34.33
CA ARG A 289 9.24 7.83 33.91
C ARG A 289 10.43 8.21 33.04
N ILE A 290 10.28 9.24 32.20
CA ILE A 290 11.40 9.83 31.47
C ILE A 290 12.41 10.42 32.47
N GLU A 291 11.94 11.18 33.47
CA GLU A 291 12.78 11.73 34.55
C GLU A 291 13.51 10.62 35.32
N ALA A 292 12.82 9.54 35.65
CA ALA A 292 13.38 8.40 36.37
C ALA A 292 14.28 7.49 35.51
N ALA A 293 14.44 7.78 34.21
CA ALA A 293 15.10 6.90 33.24
C ALA A 293 14.52 5.47 33.22
N ASP A 294 13.22 5.33 33.48
CA ASP A 294 12.50 4.06 33.52
C ASP A 294 11.87 3.75 32.15
N GLY A 295 12.66 3.07 31.32
CA GLY A 295 12.26 2.65 29.97
C GLY A 295 11.34 1.42 29.90
N ASP A 296 11.13 0.72 31.02
CA ASP A 296 10.40 -0.56 31.04
C ASP A 296 8.88 -0.38 31.07
N ALA A 297 8.40 0.84 31.29
CA ALA A 297 6.98 1.18 31.27
C ALA A 297 6.35 0.90 29.89
N ILE A 298 5.14 0.32 29.87
CA ILE A 298 4.43 0.03 28.63
C ILE A 298 3.47 1.17 28.30
N ILE A 299 3.66 1.80 27.15
CA ILE A 299 2.74 2.79 26.58
C ILE A 299 1.69 2.09 25.75
N LYS A 300 0.43 2.25 26.14
CA LYS A 300 -0.72 1.90 25.31
C LYS A 300 -1.02 3.09 24.41
N TYR A 301 -1.21 2.87 23.12
CA TYR A 301 -1.54 3.93 22.18
C TYR A 301 -2.71 3.54 21.27
N GLY A 302 -3.53 4.54 20.93
CA GLY A 302 -4.55 4.48 19.91
C GLY A 302 -4.42 5.72 19.02
N MET A 303 -4.49 5.58 17.70
CA MET A 303 -4.45 6.72 16.79
C MET A 303 -4.99 6.37 15.42
N ASP A 304 -5.47 7.40 14.73
CA ASP A 304 -5.84 7.34 13.33
C ASP A 304 -4.65 7.65 12.43
N LYS A 305 -4.24 6.68 11.60
CA LYS A 305 -3.11 6.86 10.66
C LYS A 305 -3.57 6.90 9.21
N GLN A 306 -3.10 7.90 8.46
CA GLN A 306 -3.29 7.97 7.01
C GLN A 306 -2.01 8.44 6.31
N THR A 307 -1.91 8.16 5.02
CA THR A 307 -0.86 8.73 4.18
C THR A 307 -1.14 10.20 3.91
N LYS A 308 -0.13 11.06 4.05
CA LYS A 308 -0.22 12.51 3.79
C LYS A 308 -0.79 12.83 2.42
N ASN A 309 -0.36 12.09 1.41
CA ASN A 309 -0.93 12.14 0.07
C ASN A 309 -1.42 10.77 -0.38
N ARG A 310 -2.72 10.71 -0.71
CA ARG A 310 -3.35 9.49 -1.22
C ARG A 310 -2.75 9.05 -2.55
N TRP A 311 -2.50 10.00 -3.45
CA TRP A 311 -2.02 9.75 -4.81
C TRP A 311 -0.52 9.98 -4.95
N ASN A 312 0.15 9.10 -5.70
CA ASN A 312 1.54 9.25 -6.14
C ASN A 312 1.63 8.93 -7.63
N GLY A 313 2.41 9.72 -8.38
CA GLY A 313 2.69 9.45 -9.77
C GLY A 313 3.86 8.48 -9.92
N ILE A 314 3.67 7.50 -10.81
CA ILE A 314 4.60 6.41 -11.07
C ILE A 314 5.07 6.40 -12.51
N ILE A 315 6.32 6.00 -12.70
CA ILE A 315 6.90 5.64 -14.00
C ILE A 315 7.48 4.24 -13.91
N GLY A 316 7.43 3.48 -14.98
CA GLY A 316 7.98 2.14 -14.93
C GLY A 316 8.40 1.58 -16.27
N MET A 317 9.13 0.48 -16.19
CA MET A 317 9.62 -0.28 -17.32
C MET A 317 9.52 -1.78 -17.05
N GLN A 318 9.30 -2.54 -18.11
CA GLN A 318 9.26 -3.99 -18.07
C GLN A 318 10.03 -4.54 -19.25
N TYR A 319 10.92 -5.49 -18.97
CA TYR A 319 11.56 -6.30 -19.99
C TYR A 319 10.95 -7.68 -19.99
N GLN A 320 10.34 -8.07 -21.11
CA GLN A 320 9.88 -9.43 -21.35
C GLN A 320 10.95 -10.19 -22.12
N LEU A 321 11.59 -11.17 -21.47
CA LEU A 321 12.60 -12.01 -22.10
C LEU A 321 11.96 -13.01 -23.08
N ASN A 322 10.83 -13.60 -22.67
CA ASN A 322 10.03 -14.53 -23.46
C ASN A 322 8.61 -14.63 -22.85
N LYS A 323 7.77 -15.56 -23.35
CA LYS A 323 6.40 -15.75 -22.80
C LYS A 323 6.34 -16.15 -21.32
N LYS A 324 7.44 -16.64 -20.75
CA LYS A 324 7.51 -17.08 -19.35
C LYS A 324 8.09 -16.02 -18.43
N TRP A 325 9.20 -15.38 -18.82
CA TRP A 325 9.98 -14.51 -17.94
C TRP A 325 9.78 -13.02 -18.24
N GLN A 326 9.43 -12.27 -17.19
CA GLN A 326 9.31 -10.81 -17.22
C GLN A 326 10.02 -10.20 -16.01
N PHE A 327 10.72 -9.10 -16.23
CA PHE A 327 11.38 -8.30 -15.22
C PHE A 327 10.78 -6.90 -15.24
N ARG A 328 10.39 -6.37 -14.09
CA ARG A 328 9.71 -5.08 -13.96
C ARG A 328 10.41 -4.20 -12.95
N SER A 329 10.45 -2.91 -13.25
CA SER A 329 10.82 -1.87 -12.31
C SER A 329 9.80 -0.73 -12.37
N GLU A 330 9.42 -0.19 -11.22
CA GLU A 330 8.51 0.96 -11.11
C GLU A 330 9.01 1.92 -10.03
N LEU A 331 9.03 3.21 -10.34
CA LEU A 331 9.46 4.28 -9.45
C LEU A 331 8.29 5.24 -9.20
N GLY A 332 8.01 5.51 -7.92
CA GLY A 332 7.09 6.55 -7.49
C GLY A 332 7.86 7.82 -7.20
N ILE A 333 7.69 8.83 -8.06
CA ILE A 333 8.55 10.02 -8.05
C ILE A 333 7.77 11.33 -7.91
N ILE A 334 6.46 11.34 -8.20
CA ILE A 334 5.63 12.57 -8.22
C ILE A 334 4.71 12.59 -7.00
N GLY A 335 5.02 13.47 -6.06
CA GLY A 335 4.30 13.62 -4.79
C GLY A 335 5.21 13.42 -3.60
N ASP A 336 4.61 13.39 -2.42
CA ASP A 336 5.27 13.19 -1.13
C ASP A 336 5.90 11.80 -1.00
N ARG A 337 5.16 10.76 -1.42
CA ARG A 337 5.64 9.39 -1.39
C ARG A 337 6.70 9.12 -2.46
N LYS A 338 7.85 8.60 -2.04
CA LYS A 338 8.86 8.00 -2.91
C LYS A 338 8.79 6.49 -2.81
N SER A 339 8.94 5.80 -3.94
CA SER A 339 8.91 4.33 -3.92
C SER A 339 9.74 3.74 -5.06
N ALA A 340 10.27 2.55 -4.82
CA ALA A 340 10.93 1.74 -5.83
C ALA A 340 10.42 0.30 -5.72
N LEU A 341 10.03 -0.28 -6.85
CA LEU A 341 9.56 -1.65 -6.95
C LEU A 341 10.39 -2.38 -7.99
N LEU A 342 10.84 -3.58 -7.63
CA LEU A 342 11.46 -4.54 -8.54
C LEU A 342 10.65 -5.82 -8.52
N SER A 343 10.33 -6.36 -9.69
CA SER A 343 9.60 -7.62 -9.81
C SER A 343 10.22 -8.58 -10.80
N ILE A 344 10.10 -9.86 -10.47
CA ILE A 344 10.36 -10.97 -11.38
C ILE A 344 9.05 -11.76 -11.50
N ASN A 345 8.58 -11.99 -12.72
CA ASN A 345 7.40 -12.79 -13.00
C ASN A 345 7.75 -14.00 -13.87
N TYR A 346 7.26 -15.16 -13.46
CA TYR A 346 7.30 -16.40 -14.22
C TYR A 346 5.88 -16.88 -14.54
N ARG A 347 5.59 -17.11 -15.82
CA ARG A 347 4.29 -17.63 -16.30
C ARG A 347 4.39 -18.99 -16.97
N PHE A 348 3.32 -19.78 -16.86
CA PHE A 348 3.23 -21.12 -17.43
C PHE A 348 1.79 -21.48 -17.83
N LEU A 349 1.68 -22.49 -18.70
CA LEU A 349 0.42 -23.11 -19.11
C LEU A 349 0.08 -24.19 -18.08
N MET A 350 -1.22 -24.40 -17.82
CA MET A 350 -1.73 -25.40 -16.88
C MET A 350 -2.59 -26.42 -17.61
#